data_AF-A0A7C9A3H5-F1
#
_entry.id   AF-A0A7C9A3H5-F1
#
_cell.length_a   1.000
_cell.length_b   1.000
_cell.length_c   1.000
_cell.angle_alpha   90.00
_cell.angle_beta   90.00
_cell.angle_gamma   90.00
#
_symmetry.space_group_name_H-M   'P 1'
#
loop_
_entity.id
_entity.type
_entity.pdbx_description
1 polymer ?
#
loop_
_entity_poly.entity_id
_entity_poly.type
_entity_poly.pdbx_seq_one_letter_code
_entity_poly.pdbx_strand_id
1 'polypeptide(L)'
;NNMVTEGLIDEEKLNRFNLPFYAPSPTELGFLIENEGSFSLDQIHVSEVSWQPGSNYNTSNNSNNGAPYSEENMDSVQWYDFVKCMRSVSEALLTSHFGEGIIEEVYQRYSQVVRVSMLKEKNAFVNVTVSM
;
A
#
# COMPACT_ATOMS: atom_id res chain seq x y z
N ASN A 1 -15.87 -5.10 -5.28
CA ASN A 1 -16.69 -4.47 -6.33
C ASN A 1 -17.98 -3.82 -5.80
N ASN A 2 -18.01 -3.31 -4.56
CA ASN A 2 -19.23 -2.74 -3.96
C ASN A 2 -19.78 -1.54 -4.78
N MET A 3 -18.89 -0.69 -5.32
CA MET A 3 -19.32 0.48 -6.09
C MET A 3 -19.95 0.12 -7.45
N VAL A 4 -19.62 -1.05 -8.04
CA VAL A 4 -20.30 -1.55 -9.25
C VAL A 4 -21.70 -2.03 -8.88
N THR A 5 -21.81 -2.85 -7.83
CA THR A 5 -23.11 -3.40 -7.39
C THR A 5 -24.10 -2.33 -6.94
N GLU A 6 -23.60 -1.19 -6.47
CA GLU A 6 -24.40 -0.02 -6.09
C GLU A 6 -24.67 0.95 -7.25
N GLY A 7 -24.13 0.67 -8.45
CA GLY A 7 -24.34 1.50 -9.65
C GLY A 7 -23.56 2.82 -9.67
N LEU A 8 -22.56 2.98 -8.80
CA LEU A 8 -21.72 4.19 -8.73
C LEU A 8 -20.64 4.22 -9.81
N ILE A 9 -20.20 3.04 -10.27
CA ILE A 9 -19.26 2.89 -11.38
C ILE A 9 -19.74 1.81 -12.34
N ASP A 10 -19.41 2.00 -13.61
CA ASP A 10 -19.66 1.01 -14.66
C ASP A 10 -18.70 -0.18 -14.51
N GLU A 11 -19.23 -1.40 -14.62
CA GLU A 11 -18.45 -2.64 -14.58
C GLU A 11 -17.44 -2.72 -15.72
N GLU A 12 -17.78 -2.26 -16.93
CA GLU A 12 -16.84 -2.24 -18.06
C GLU A 12 -15.68 -1.30 -17.76
N LYS A 13 -15.96 -0.14 -17.17
CA LYS A 13 -14.90 0.80 -16.76
C LYS A 13 -13.97 0.18 -15.72
N LEU A 14 -14.53 -0.54 -14.73
CA LEU A 14 -13.72 -1.25 -13.75
C LEU A 14 -12.81 -2.29 -14.41
N ASN A 15 -13.37 -3.12 -15.30
CA ASN A 15 -12.64 -4.20 -15.96
C ASN A 15 -11.52 -3.71 -16.90
N ARG A 16 -11.62 -2.47 -17.40
CA ARG A 16 -10.60 -1.86 -18.26
C ARG A 16 -9.53 -1.10 -17.50
N PHE A 17 -9.79 -0.76 -16.23
CA PHE A 17 -8.83 -0.04 -15.41
C PHE A 17 -7.74 -0.98 -14.91
N ASN A 18 -6.49 -0.71 -15.32
CA ASN A 18 -5.32 -1.43 -14.83
C ASN A 18 -4.35 -0.41 -14.22
N LEU A 19 -3.75 -0.77 -13.08
CA LEU A 19 -2.71 0.06 -12.47
C LEU A 19 -1.38 -0.20 -13.19
N PRO A 20 -0.64 0.84 -13.58
CA PRO A 20 0.71 0.72 -14.15
C PRO A 20 1.72 0.45 -13.02
N PHE A 21 1.49 -0.60 -12.25
CA PHE A 21 2.27 -0.97 -11.08
C PHE A 21 2.57 -2.47 -11.12
N TYR A 22 3.84 -2.80 -10.93
CA TYR A 22 4.31 -4.17 -10.81
C TYR A 22 5.25 -4.28 -9.62
N ALA A 23 5.01 -5.25 -8.74
CA ALA A 23 5.87 -5.56 -7.61
C ALA A 23 6.66 -6.83 -7.94
N PRO A 24 7.90 -6.71 -8.45
CA PRO A 24 8.69 -7.87 -8.84
C PRO A 24 9.16 -8.66 -7.61
N SER A 25 9.41 -9.94 -7.80
CA SER A 25 10.04 -10.76 -6.76
C SER A 25 11.56 -10.54 -6.71
N PRO A 26 12.23 -10.78 -5.56
CA PRO A 26 13.69 -10.75 -5.49
C PRO A 26 14.36 -11.69 -6.51
N THR A 27 13.77 -12.87 -6.70
CA THR A 27 14.26 -13.87 -7.67
C THR A 27 14.15 -13.38 -9.11
N GLU A 28 13.03 -12.74 -9.45
CA GLU A 28 12.81 -12.18 -10.78
C GLU A 28 13.77 -11.04 -11.09
N LEU A 29 14.00 -10.13 -10.13
CA LEU A 29 14.98 -9.06 -10.28
C LEU A 29 16.40 -9.61 -10.48
N GLY A 30 16.80 -10.61 -9.68
CA GLY A 30 18.10 -11.26 -9.84
C GLY A 30 18.27 -11.87 -11.24
N PHE A 31 17.27 -12.61 -11.71
CA PHE A 31 17.27 -13.18 -13.05
C PHE A 31 17.38 -12.12 -14.15
N LEU A 32 16.61 -11.03 -14.04
CA LEU A 32 16.62 -9.96 -15.05
C LEU A 32 17.97 -9.25 -15.15
N ILE A 33 18.62 -8.99 -14.01
CA ILE A 33 19.94 -8.34 -13.97
C ILE A 33 21.00 -9.22 -14.60
N GLU A 34 21.05 -10.50 -14.23
CA GLU A 34 21.99 -11.47 -14.81
C GLU A 34 21.76 -11.66 -16.31
N ASN A 35 20.50 -11.71 -16.75
CA ASN A 35 20.15 -11.88 -18.15
C ASN A 35 20.44 -10.62 -19.00
N GLU A 36 20.34 -9.42 -18.41
CA GLU A 36 20.71 -8.17 -19.09
C GLU A 36 22.23 -8.05 -19.24
N GLY A 37 22.99 -8.35 -18.18
CA GLY A 37 24.43 -8.58 -18.23
C GLY A 37 25.34 -7.34 -18.19
N SER A 38 24.81 -6.12 -18.10
CA SER A 38 25.62 -4.89 -17.97
C SER A 38 26.13 -4.66 -16.54
N PHE A 39 25.51 -5.28 -15.55
CA PHE A 39 25.83 -5.12 -14.12
C PHE A 39 26.14 -6.46 -13.46
N SER A 40 27.00 -6.42 -12.43
CA SER A 40 27.30 -7.60 -11.61
C SER A 40 26.49 -7.54 -10.34
N LEU A 41 25.61 -8.50 -10.13
CA LEU A 41 24.80 -8.56 -8.92
C LEU A 41 25.68 -8.85 -7.69
N ASP A 42 25.76 -7.90 -6.76
CA ASP A 42 26.51 -8.05 -5.51
C ASP A 42 25.61 -8.57 -4.38
N GLN A 43 24.49 -7.88 -4.13
CA GLN A 43 23.56 -8.24 -3.06
C GLN A 43 22.10 -7.91 -3.42
N ILE A 44 21.19 -8.81 -3.05
CA ILE A 44 19.76 -8.54 -2.98
C ILE A 44 19.33 -8.55 -1.52
N HIS A 45 18.69 -7.46 -1.08
CA HIS A 45 18.15 -7.31 0.26
C HIS A 45 16.64 -7.10 0.21
N VAL A 46 15.90 -7.79 1.09
CA VAL A 46 14.46 -7.64 1.23
C VAL A 46 14.18 -7.04 2.59
N SER A 47 13.49 -5.90 2.61
CA SER A 47 13.09 -5.21 3.84
C SER A 47 11.59 -4.96 3.88
N GLU A 48 11.03 -4.97 5.09
CA GLU A 48 9.63 -4.63 5.32
C GLU A 48 9.51 -3.20 5.86
N VAL A 49 8.57 -2.43 5.31
CA VAL A 49 8.21 -1.09 5.81
C VAL A 49 6.76 -1.12 6.24
N SER A 50 6.52 -0.96 7.54
CA SER A 50 5.16 -0.91 8.11
C SER A 50 4.31 0.18 7.45
N TRP A 51 3.02 -0.08 7.30
CA TRP A 51 2.07 0.95 6.88
C TRP A 51 1.86 2.04 7.95
N GLN A 52 2.24 1.77 9.21
CA GLN A 52 2.16 2.74 10.30
C GLN A 52 3.27 3.79 10.16
N PRO A 53 2.93 5.08 10.03
CA PRO A 53 3.93 6.15 10.00
C PRO A 53 4.73 6.14 11.31
N GLY A 54 6.06 6.20 11.22
CA GLY A 54 6.90 6.41 12.39
C GLY A 54 7.22 5.17 13.25
N SER A 55 6.74 3.97 12.91
CA SER A 55 7.09 2.73 13.63
C SER A 55 8.58 2.39 13.61
N ASN A 56 9.32 2.96 12.66
CA ASN A 56 10.76 2.75 12.47
C ASN A 56 11.63 3.78 13.20
N TYR A 57 11.04 4.87 13.71
CA TYR A 57 11.72 5.70 14.69
C TYR A 57 11.50 5.03 16.03
N ASN A 58 12.58 4.45 16.58
CA ASN A 58 12.65 4.15 18.00
C ASN A 58 12.40 5.47 18.74
N THR A 59 11.14 5.77 18.99
CA THR A 59 10.77 6.73 20.01
C THR A 59 11.09 5.98 21.29
N SER A 60 12.34 6.10 21.73
CA SER A 60 12.76 5.70 23.06
C SER A 60 11.88 6.48 24.03
N ASN A 61 10.77 5.88 24.42
CA ASN A 61 10.15 6.00 25.73
C ASN A 61 8.95 5.05 25.80
N ASN A 62 9.22 3.89 26.43
CA ASN A 62 8.27 3.05 27.15
C ASN A 62 6.91 2.75 26.49
N SER A 63 6.90 1.66 25.73
CA SER A 63 5.86 0.63 25.89
C SER A 63 6.35 -0.69 25.32
N ASN A 64 6.85 -1.54 26.22
CA ASN A 64 6.76 -2.97 26.03
C ASN A 64 5.28 -3.30 25.79
N ASN A 65 4.95 -3.99 24.69
CA ASN A 65 4.20 -5.26 24.69
C ASN A 65 3.67 -5.57 23.30
N GLY A 66 4.00 -6.77 22.79
CA GLY A 66 3.27 -7.44 21.72
C GLY A 66 1.88 -7.90 22.19
N ALA A 67 1.03 -6.96 22.59
CA ALA A 67 -0.37 -7.21 22.88
C ALA A 67 -1.20 -6.97 21.59
N PRO A 68 -2.23 -7.79 21.31
CA PRO A 68 -3.18 -7.49 20.25
C PRO A 68 -3.86 -6.16 20.57
N TYR A 69 -3.84 -5.23 19.62
CA TYR A 69 -4.37 -3.88 19.78
C TYR A 69 -5.86 -3.90 20.14
N SER A 70 -6.22 -3.19 21.21
CA SER A 70 -7.61 -2.94 21.60
C SER A 70 -8.14 -1.66 20.94
N GLU A 71 -9.43 -1.65 20.58
CA GLU A 71 -10.12 -0.53 19.90
C GLU A 71 -9.98 0.82 20.62
N GLU A 72 -9.66 0.83 21.92
CA GLU A 72 -9.62 2.02 22.78
C GLU A 72 -8.33 2.86 22.67
N ASN A 73 -7.25 2.33 22.09
CA ASN A 73 -5.95 3.03 21.97
C ASN A 73 -5.55 3.36 20.53
N MET A 74 -6.48 3.22 19.59
CA MET A 74 -6.21 3.52 18.19
C MET A 74 -6.27 5.03 17.98
N ASP A 75 -5.12 5.70 18.04
CA ASP A 75 -5.00 7.06 17.52
C ASP A 75 -5.53 7.05 16.09
N SER A 76 -6.69 7.68 15.91
CA SER A 76 -7.45 7.76 14.65
C SER A 76 -6.66 8.24 13.43
N VAL A 77 -5.43 8.74 13.66
CA VAL A 77 -4.56 9.41 12.70
C VAL A 77 -3.77 8.42 11.83
N GLN A 78 -3.41 7.22 12.31
CA GLN A 78 -2.39 6.38 11.65
C GLN A 78 -2.84 5.78 10.30
N TRP A 79 -4.05 5.22 10.23
CA TRP A 79 -4.57 4.66 8.97
C TRP A 79 -4.93 5.76 7.97
N TYR A 80 -5.31 6.94 8.46
CA TYR A 80 -5.67 8.08 7.62
C TYR A 80 -4.46 8.63 6.88
N ASP A 81 -3.29 8.65 7.52
CA ASP A 81 -2.02 9.02 6.88
C ASP A 81 -1.63 8.03 5.77
N PHE A 82 -1.81 6.72 6.00
CA PHE A 82 -1.60 5.72 4.95
C PHE A 82 -2.55 5.91 3.77
N VAL A 83 -3.84 6.14 4.03
CA VAL A 83 -4.84 6.41 2.99
C VAL A 83 -4.48 7.64 2.17
N LYS A 84 -4.00 8.72 2.81
CA LYS A 84 -3.50 9.91 2.12
C LYS A 84 -2.28 9.62 1.25
N CYS A 85 -1.35 8.82 1.75
CA CYS A 85 -0.17 8.39 0.99
C CYS A 85 -0.59 7.61 -0.27
N MET A 86 -1.51 6.66 -0.14
CA MET A 86 -2.01 5.92 -1.30
C MET A 86 -2.84 6.80 -2.24
N ARG A 87 -3.58 7.77 -1.69
CA ARG A 87 -4.35 8.77 -2.46
C ARG A 87 -3.44 9.63 -3.33
N SER A 88 -2.34 10.15 -2.79
CA SER A 88 -1.40 10.98 -3.55
C SER A 88 -0.79 10.26 -4.75
N VAL A 89 -0.64 8.92 -4.68
CA VAL A 89 -0.11 8.10 -5.77
C VAL A 89 -1.17 7.75 -6.82
N SER A 90 -2.42 7.50 -6.41
CA SER A 90 -3.43 6.88 -7.26
C SER A 90 -4.56 7.81 -7.73
N GLU A 91 -4.79 8.95 -7.07
CA GLU A 91 -5.95 9.83 -7.34
C GLU A 91 -5.98 10.32 -8.78
N ALA A 92 -4.85 10.78 -9.32
CA ALA A 92 -4.78 11.26 -10.70
C ALA A 92 -5.21 10.19 -11.72
N LEU A 93 -4.82 8.93 -11.50
CA LEU A 93 -5.19 7.80 -12.37
C LEU A 93 -6.69 7.48 -12.26
N LEU A 94 -7.22 7.46 -11.03
CA LEU A 94 -8.64 7.21 -10.80
C LEU A 94 -9.50 8.35 -11.38
N THR A 95 -9.10 9.60 -11.17
CA THR A 95 -9.79 10.78 -11.72
C THR A 95 -9.77 10.76 -13.24
N SER A 96 -8.63 10.43 -13.86
CA SER A 96 -8.52 10.36 -15.32
C SER A 96 -9.43 9.30 -15.95
N HIS A 97 -9.69 8.18 -15.26
CA HIS A 97 -10.44 7.05 -15.82
C HIS A 97 -11.92 7.05 -15.42
N PHE A 98 -12.22 7.36 -14.17
CA PHE A 98 -13.57 7.31 -13.60
C PHE A 98 -14.22 8.70 -13.43
N GLY A 99 -13.44 9.78 -13.46
CA GLY A 99 -13.88 11.15 -13.20
C GLY A 99 -13.80 11.55 -11.72
N GLU A 100 -13.89 12.84 -11.44
CA GLU A 100 -13.77 13.40 -10.09
C GLU A 100 -14.93 13.00 -9.15
N GLY A 101 -16.11 12.71 -9.71
CA GLY A 101 -17.33 12.50 -8.93
C GLY A 101 -17.31 11.29 -8.00
N ILE A 102 -16.40 10.34 -8.21
CA ILE A 102 -16.29 9.13 -7.38
C ILE A 102 -15.14 9.17 -6.37
N ILE A 103 -14.28 10.19 -6.44
CA ILE A 103 -12.99 10.20 -5.75
C ILE A 103 -13.18 10.23 -4.23
N GLU A 104 -14.08 11.08 -3.74
CA GLU A 104 -14.29 11.16 -2.30
C GLU A 104 -14.90 9.87 -1.74
N GLU A 105 -15.87 9.30 -2.45
CA GLU A 105 -16.53 8.06 -2.06
C GLU A 105 -15.55 6.87 -2.07
N VAL A 106 -14.68 6.76 -3.08
CA VAL A 106 -13.73 5.64 -3.16
C VAL A 106 -12.71 5.70 -2.02
N TYR A 107 -12.21 6.88 -1.66
CA TYR A 107 -11.23 7.02 -0.58
C TYR A 107 -11.87 6.92 0.81
N GLN A 108 -13.13 7.33 0.98
CA GLN A 108 -13.89 7.07 2.20
C GLN A 108 -14.06 5.56 2.44
N ARG A 109 -14.41 4.79 1.40
CA ARG A 109 -14.53 3.32 1.49
C ARG A 109 -13.18 2.66 1.71
N TYR A 110 -12.17 3.07 0.96
CA TYR A 110 -10.81 2.57 1.10
C TYR A 110 -10.27 2.81 2.51
N SER A 111 -10.57 3.96 3.10
CA SER A 111 -10.27 4.29 4.49
C SER A 111 -10.79 3.24 5.48
N GLN A 112 -12.04 2.80 5.33
CA GLN A 112 -12.60 1.77 6.22
C GLN A 112 -11.94 0.41 6.00
N VAL A 113 -11.61 0.07 4.75
CA VAL A 113 -10.88 -1.18 4.43
C VAL A 113 -9.50 -1.18 5.08
N VAL A 114 -8.72 -0.10 4.92
CA VAL A 114 -7.39 0.04 5.54
C VAL A 114 -7.49 -0.03 7.06
N ARG A 115 -8.43 0.70 7.65
CA ARG A 115 -8.66 0.68 9.11
C ARG A 115 -8.90 -0.74 9.63
N VAL A 116 -9.80 -1.48 9.00
CA VAL A 116 -10.14 -2.85 9.43
C VAL A 116 -8.97 -3.81 9.23
N SER A 117 -8.22 -3.68 8.13
CA SER A 117 -7.02 -4.50 7.88
C SER A 117 -5.94 -4.23 8.94
N MET A 118 -5.61 -2.95 9.19
CA MET A 118 -4.60 -2.58 10.19
C MET A 118 -4.93 -3.03 11.63
N LEU A 119 -6.21 -3.22 11.95
CA LEU A 119 -6.64 -3.76 13.25
C LEU A 119 -6.49 -5.29 13.35
N LYS A 120 -6.49 -6.00 12.21
CA LYS A 120 -6.52 -7.46 12.16
C LYS A 120 -5.17 -8.08 11.87
N GLU A 121 -4.32 -7.40 11.12
CA GLU A 121 -3.07 -7.97 10.61
C GLU A 121 -1.93 -6.96 10.57
N LYS A 122 -0.70 -7.48 10.59
CA LYS A 122 0.50 -6.68 10.38
C LYS A 122 0.62 -6.37 8.89
N ASN A 123 0.41 -5.12 8.53
CA ASN A 123 0.54 -4.65 7.16
C ASN A 123 1.89 -3.98 6.91
N ALA A 124 2.57 -4.37 5.84
CA ALA A 124 3.84 -3.81 5.44
C ALA A 124 4.01 -3.81 3.91
N PHE A 125 4.77 -2.85 3.41
CA PHE A 125 5.37 -2.93 2.09
C PHE A 125 6.61 -3.81 2.15
N VAL A 126 6.80 -4.65 1.13
CA VAL A 126 8.04 -5.39 0.92
C VAL A 126 8.84 -4.65 -0.13
N ASN A 127 10.03 -4.19 0.24
CA ASN A 127 10.95 -3.50 -0.64
C ASN A 127 12.12 -4.42 -0.97
N VAL A 128 12.49 -4.48 -2.25
CA VAL A 128 13.69 -5.17 -2.71
C VAL A 128 14.72 -4.12 -3.07
N THR A 129 15.85 -4.15 -2.38
CA THR A 129 17.02 -3.31 -2.64
C THR A 129 18.09 -4.15 -3.27
N VAL A 130 18.71 -3.65 -4.33
CA VAL A 130 19.77 -4.35 -5.06
C VAL A 130 21.05 -3.52 -5.08
N SER A 131 22.18 -4.19 -4.88
CA SER A 131 23.54 -3.69 -5.08
C SER A 131 24.10 -4.31 -6.36
N MET A 132 24.63 -3.48 -7.26
CA MET A 132 25.03 -3.79 -8.65
C MET A 132 26.31 -3.05 -9.05
#